data_AF-A0A6G4VG46-F1
#
_entry.id   AF-A0A6G4VG46-F1
#
_cell.length_a   1.000
_cell.length_b   1.000
_cell.length_c   1.000
_cell.angle_alpha   90.00
_cell.angle_beta   90.00
_cell.angle_gamma   90.00
#
_symmetry.space_group_name_H-M   'P 1'
#
loop_
_entity.id
_entity.type
_entity.pdbx_description
1 polymer ?
#
loop_
_entity_poly.entity_id
_entity_poly.type
_entity_poly.pdbx_seq_one_letter_code
_entity_poly.pdbx_strand_id
1 'polypeptide(L)' 'HVRRLGAGERTAVPDAAFVYVHVVRGEVRLDAVELGPGDSARITDAKDLEAGAGAGAGAPAELLVWEMSG' A
#
# COMPACT_ATOMS: atom_id res chain seq x y z
N HIS A 1 -4.98 6.58 -6.93
CA HIS A 1 -4.71 5.30 -7.60
C HIS A 1 -5.41 4.16 -6.87
N VAL A 2 -6.02 3.24 -7.61
CA VAL A 2 -6.49 1.95 -7.07
C VAL A 2 -5.47 0.88 -7.44
N ARG A 3 -5.12 0.00 -6.49
CA ARG A 3 -4.26 -1.16 -6.72
C ARG A 3 -4.97 -2.42 -6.25
N ARG A 4 -4.97 -3.44 -7.10
CA ARG A 4 -5.49 -4.77 -6.81
C ARG A 4 -4.32 -5.72 -6.98
N LEU A 5 -3.83 -6.29 -5.89
CA LEU A 5 -2.66 -7.17 -5.88
C LEU A 5 -3.13 -8.62 -5.76
N GLY A 6 -2.59 -9.49 -6.62
CA GLY A 6 -2.63 -10.92 -6.44
C GLY A 6 -1.75 -11.38 -5.28
N ALA A 7 -1.85 -12.67 -4.94
CA ALA A 7 -1.02 -13.28 -3.91
C ALA A 7 0.48 -13.08 -4.22
N GLY A 8 1.22 -12.45 -3.31
CA GLY A 8 2.65 -12.16 -3.47
C GLY A 8 2.99 -11.09 -4.52
N GLU A 9 2.00 -10.45 -5.13
CA GLU A 9 2.22 -9.35 -6.07
C GLU A 9 2.68 -8.09 -5.34
N ARG A 10 3.48 -7.27 -6.03
CA ARG A 10 3.98 -5.98 -5.55
C ARG A 10 3.73 -4.88 -6.57
N THR A 11 3.56 -3.66 -6.09
CA THR A 11 3.39 -2.46 -6.92
C THR A 11 4.14 -1.29 -6.31
N ALA A 12 4.65 -0.41 -7.17
CA ALA A 12 5.25 0.85 -6.73
C ALA A 12 4.17 1.78 -6.13
N VAL A 13 4.54 2.41 -5.02
CA VAL A 13 3.87 3.58 -4.47
C VAL A 13 4.43 4.81 -5.21
N PRO A 14 3.59 5.76 -5.63
CA PRO A 14 4.07 6.96 -6.31
C PRO A 14 5.06 7.75 -5.44
N ASP A 15 6.12 8.26 -6.06
CA ASP A 15 7.02 9.20 -5.43
C ASP A 15 6.31 10.55 -5.26
N ALA A 16 6.15 11.02 -4.02
CA ALA A 16 5.48 12.28 -3.72
C ALA A 16 5.83 12.81 -2.32
N ALA A 17 5.68 14.12 -2.15
CA ALA A 17 5.89 14.77 -0.85
C ALA A 17 4.97 14.20 0.24
N PHE A 18 3.72 13.88 -0.11
CA PHE A 18 2.77 13.23 0.77
C PHE A 18 1.99 12.15 0.04
N VAL A 19 1.95 10.95 0.63
CA VAL A 19 1.14 9.83 0.16
C VAL A 19 0.25 9.31 1.27
N TYR A 20 -1.02 9.09 0.96
CA TYR A 20 -1.98 8.39 1.81
C TYR A 20 -2.28 7.01 1.22
N VAL A 21 -2.06 5.96 2.02
CA VAL A 21 -2.43 4.59 1.67
C VAL A 21 -3.55 4.13 2.59
N HIS A 22 -4.56 3.47 2.04
CA HIS A 22 -5.62 2.82 2.80
C HIS A 22 -5.88 1.42 2.27
N VAL A 23 -5.91 0.43 3.17
CA VAL A 23 -6.18 -0.96 2.82
C VAL A 23 -7.68 -1.21 2.86
N VAL A 24 -8.25 -1.56 1.72
CA VAL A 24 -9.68 -1.87 1.59
C VAL A 24 -9.95 -3.30 2.03
N ARG A 25 -9.09 -4.24 1.63
CA ARG A 25 -9.18 -5.66 1.97
C ARG A 25 -7.84 -6.37 1.77
N GLY A 26 -7.73 -7.55 2.38
CA GLY A 26 -6.49 -8.31 2.42
C GLY A 26 -5.45 -7.64 3.32
N GLU A 27 -4.26 -8.23 3.35
CA GLU A 27 -3.12 -7.67 4.07
C GLU A 27 -2.16 -7.05 3.06
N VAL A 28 -1.56 -5.92 3.42
CA VAL A 28 -0.57 -5.22 2.61
C VAL A 28 0.67 -4.99 3.42
N ARG A 29 1.80 -5.43 2.89
CA ARG A 29 3.12 -5.07 3.39
C ARG A 29 3.57 -3.78 2.72
N LEU A 30 3.81 -2.76 3.53
CA LEU A 30 4.38 -1.48 3.11
C LEU A 30 5.73 -1.32 3.81
N ASP A 31 6.81 -1.54 3.06
CA ASP A 31 8.18 -1.63 3.59
C ASP A 31 8.31 -2.62 4.77
N ALA A 32 8.54 -2.14 5.99
CA ALA A 32 8.66 -2.95 7.20
C ALA A 32 7.33 -3.16 7.95
N VAL A 33 6.25 -2.51 7.52
CA VAL A 33 4.97 -2.47 8.23
C VAL A 33 3.94 -3.34 7.52
N GLU A 34 3.21 -4.15 8.28
CA GLU A 34 2.03 -4.87 7.80
C GLU A 34 0.77 -4.06 8.13
N LEU A 35 -0.11 -3.90 7.14
CA LEU A 35 -1.37 -3.18 7.25
C LEU A 35 -2.51 -4.13 6.92
N GLY A 36 -3.51 -4.20 7.80
CA GLY A 36 -4.73 -4.97 7.60
C GLY A 36 -5.88 -4.15 7.03
N PRO A 37 -7.04 -4.77 6.75
CA PRO A 37 -8.22 -4.06 6.27
C PRO A 37 -8.65 -2.94 7.22
N GLY A 38 -8.83 -1.74 6.67
CA GLY A 38 -9.16 -0.52 7.43
C GLY A 38 -7.94 0.29 7.86
N ASP A 39 -6.75 -0.31 7.92
CA ASP A 39 -5.53 0.40 8.28
C ASP A 39 -5.12 1.40 7.20
N SER A 40 -4.41 2.44 7.63
CA SER A 40 -3.95 3.50 6.74
C SER A 40 -2.56 3.98 7.13
N ALA A 41 -1.75 4.31 6.13
CA ALA A 41 -0.43 4.90 6.31
C ALA A 41 -0.39 6.30 5.70
N ARG A 42 0.23 7.24 6.43
CA ARG A 42 0.54 8.59 5.98
C ARG A 42 2.05 8.67 5.83
N ILE A 43 2.50 8.82 4.60
CA ILE A 43 3.91 8.81 4.25
C ILE A 43 4.29 10.22 3.83
N THR A 44 5.39 10.71 4.38
CA THR A 44 6.04 11.96 3.98
C THR A 44 7.32 11.63 3.22
N ASP A 45 7.64 12.38 2.17
CA ASP A 45 8.83 12.16 1.34
C ASP A 45 8.91 10.71 0.83
N ALA A 46 7.80 10.24 0.25
CA ALA A 46 7.71 8.90 -0.29
C ALA A 46 8.63 8.79 -1.51
N LYS A 47 9.57 7.84 -1.46
CA LYS A 47 10.52 7.59 -2.54
C LYS A 47 10.88 6.11 -2.61
N ASP A 48 10.87 5.55 -3.83
CA ASP A 48 11.26 4.17 -4.11
C ASP A 48 10.52 3.14 -3.24
N LEU A 49 9.27 3.46 -2.85
CA LEU A 49 8.47 2.66 -1.93
C LEU A 49 7.62 1.63 -2.68
N GLU A 50 7.55 0.40 -2.17
CA GLU A 50 6.71 -0.66 -2.71
C GLU A 50 5.63 -1.08 -1.71
N ALA A 51 4.43 -1.37 -2.24
CA ALA A 51 3.38 -2.06 -1.52
C ALA A 51 3.24 -3.49 -2.09
N GLY A 52 3.28 -4.49 -1.21
CA GLY A 52 3.09 -5.90 -1.57
C GLY A 52 1.86 -6.49 -0.90
N ALA A 53 1.25 -7.50 -1.51
CA ALA A 53 0.32 -8.35 -0.78
C ALA A 53 1.05 -9.02 0.40
N GLY A 54 0.45 -8.94 1.58
CA GLY A 54 1.00 -9.47 2.83
C GLY A 54 1.18 -10.98 2.80
N ALA A 55 1.98 -11.51 3.73
CA ALA A 55 2.26 -12.93 3.81
C ALA A 55 1.07 -13.78 4.33
N GLY A 56 0.02 -13.14 4.87
CA GLY A 56 -1.18 -13.83 5.35
C GLY A 56 -1.99 -14.48 4.23
N ALA A 57 -2.06 -15.81 4.29
CA ALA A 57 -3.01 -16.67 3.56
C ALA A 57 -3.09 -16.51 2.03
N GLY A 58 -2.09 -15.91 1.36
CA GLY A 58 -2.08 -15.76 -0.09
C GLY A 58 -3.32 -15.04 -0.64
N ALA A 59 -4.02 -14.27 0.20
CA ALA A 59 -5.24 -13.60 -0.18
C ALA A 59 -4.92 -12.37 -1.04
N PRO A 60 -5.71 -12.10 -2.10
CA PRO A 60 -5.53 -10.88 -2.87
C PRO A 60 -5.81 -9.66 -2.00
N ALA A 61 -5.01 -8.60 -2.20
CA ALA A 61 -5.13 -7.35 -1.47
C ALA A 61 -5.66 -6.23 -2.37
N GLU A 62 -6.33 -5.25 -1.78
CA GLU A 62 -6.77 -4.06 -2.47
C GLU A 62 -6.53 -2.84 -1.61
N LEU A 63 -5.89 -1.83 -2.21
CA LEU A 63 -5.54 -0.60 -1.55
C LEU A 63 -5.82 0.61 -2.44
N LEU A 64 -6.11 1.72 -1.76
CA LEU A 64 -6.27 3.03 -2.34
C LEU A 64 -5.05 3.87 -1.97
N VAL A 65 -4.49 4.57 -2.96
CA VAL A 65 -3.30 5.39 -2.81
C VAL A 65 -3.60 6.79 -3.33
N TRP A 66 -3.32 7.82 -2.55
CA TRP A 66 -3.44 9.21 -2.98
C TRP A 66 -2.12 9.93 -2.80
N GLU A 67 -1.64 10.54 -3.88
CA GLU A 67 -0.57 11.52 -3.85
C GLU A 67 -1.16 12.92 -3.63
N MET A 68 -0.53 13.70 -2.78
CA MET A 68 -0.92 15.08 -2.51
C MET A 68 0.29 15.98 -2.70
N SER A 69 0.16 16.93 -3.62
CA SER A 69 1.01 18.11 -3.71
C SER A 69 0.42 19.16 -2.78
N GLY A 70 1.16 19.52 -1.73
CA GLY A 70 0.74 20.52 -0.74
C GLY A 70 0.45 21.89 -1.32
#